data_AF-A0A1G3TPQ4-F1
#
_entry.id   AF-A0A1G3TPQ4-F1
#
_cell.length_a   1.000
_cell.length_b   1.000
_cell.length_c   1.000
_cell.angle_alpha   90.00
_cell.angle_beta   90.00
_cell.angle_gamma   90.00
#
_symmetry.space_group_name_H-M   'P 1'
#
loop_
_entity.id
_entity.type
_entity.pdbx_description
1 polymer ?
#
loop_
_entity_poly.entity_id
_entity_poly.type
_entity_poly.pdbx_seq_one_letter_code
_entity_poly.pdbx_strand_id
1 'polypeptide(L)'
;MKQLESFKSREPPKRRVQKLESIREEVLDLYKSGYQAEQIQLFAKEQKIEVSLRTISRYLRKLSASDFFPTNPSAQPTKSKNGAREPSPFLQKIIQQSQE
;
A
#
# COMPACT_ATOMS: atom_id res chain seq x y z
N MET A 1 -14.77 19.71 16.17
CA MET A 1 -14.82 19.04 14.85
C MET A 1 -14.41 19.93 13.66
N LYS A 2 -14.64 21.26 13.67
CA LYS A 2 -14.39 22.13 12.49
C LYS A 2 -12.94 22.16 11.97
N GLN A 3 -11.95 22.04 12.86
CA GLN A 3 -10.53 22.11 12.47
C GLN A 3 -10.04 20.90 11.66
N LEU A 4 -10.62 19.70 11.90
CA LEU A 4 -10.23 18.47 11.19
C LEU A 4 -10.62 18.54 9.71
N GLU A 5 -11.83 19.00 9.44
CA GLU A 5 -12.34 19.18 8.08
C GLU A 5 -11.58 20.28 7.35
N SER A 6 -11.25 21.40 8.03
CA SER A 6 -10.41 22.46 7.46
C SER A 6 -8.99 21.98 7.13
N PHE A 7 -8.42 21.07 7.92
CA PHE A 7 -7.09 20.50 7.68
C PHE A 7 -7.07 19.56 6.47
N LYS A 8 -8.02 18.62 6.38
CA LYS A 8 -8.12 17.66 5.27
C LYS A 8 -8.31 18.32 3.91
N SER A 9 -9.08 19.41 3.87
CA SER A 9 -9.30 20.17 2.63
C SER A 9 -8.08 21.01 2.22
N ARG A 10 -7.27 21.45 3.19
CA ARG A 10 -6.07 22.25 2.93
C ARG A 10 -4.88 21.40 2.50
N GLU A 11 -4.72 20.22 3.09
CA GLU A 11 -3.60 19.31 2.81
C GLU A 11 -4.11 17.93 2.39
N PRO A 12 -4.44 17.75 1.09
CA PRO A 12 -4.80 16.43 0.60
C PRO A 12 -3.59 15.49 0.76
N PRO A 13 -3.83 14.22 1.12
CA PRO A 13 -2.76 13.28 1.40
C PRO A 13 -1.90 13.04 0.15
N LYS A 14 -0.68 13.59 0.16
CA LYS A 14 0.30 13.40 -0.91
C LYS A 14 0.98 12.04 -0.76
N ARG A 15 0.27 10.99 -1.18
CA ARG A 15 0.80 9.62 -1.18
C ARG A 15 1.69 9.41 -2.41
N ARG A 16 2.74 8.62 -2.24
CA ARG A 16 3.57 8.16 -3.36
C ARG A 16 2.73 7.25 -4.25
N VAL A 17 2.48 7.67 -5.49
CA VAL A 17 1.94 6.80 -6.53
C VAL A 17 3.06 5.88 -7.01
N GLN A 18 2.77 4.58 -7.16
CA GLN A 18 3.77 3.63 -7.65
C GLN A 18 4.08 3.92 -9.12
N LYS A 19 5.37 3.86 -9.50
CA LYS A 19 5.80 4.16 -10.88
C LYS A 19 5.15 3.29 -11.95
N LEU A 20 4.85 2.03 -11.62
CA LEU A 20 4.24 1.07 -12.53
C LEU A 20 2.72 1.25 -12.66
N GLU A 21 2.10 2.11 -11.84
CA GLU A 21 0.66 2.29 -11.87
C GLU A 21 0.18 2.99 -13.13
N SER A 22 1.04 3.83 -13.75
CA SER A 22 0.75 4.48 -15.02
C SER A 22 0.70 3.53 -16.21
N ILE A 23 1.30 2.34 -16.08
CA ILE A 23 1.33 1.30 -17.11
C ILE A 23 0.77 -0.03 -16.57
N ARG A 24 -0.19 0.06 -15.66
CA ARG A 24 -0.70 -1.08 -14.90
C ARG A 24 -1.33 -2.13 -15.82
N GLU A 25 -2.13 -1.68 -16.78
CA GLU A 25 -2.89 -2.56 -17.68
C GLU A 25 -1.95 -3.32 -18.59
N GLU A 26 -0.97 -2.64 -19.17
CA GLU A 26 0.05 -3.22 -20.05
C GLU A 26 0.93 -4.23 -19.30
N VAL A 27 1.35 -3.90 -18.07
CA VAL A 27 2.11 -4.82 -17.22
C VAL A 27 1.30 -6.08 -16.87
N LEU A 28 -0.01 -5.92 -16.61
CA LEU A 28 -0.89 -7.04 -16.30
C LEU A 28 -1.10 -7.94 -17.52
N ASP A 29 -1.29 -7.36 -18.71
CA ASP A 29 -1.47 -8.10 -19.95
C ASP A 29 -0.21 -8.87 -20.34
N LEU A 30 0.97 -8.25 -20.22
CA LEU A 30 2.25 -8.93 -20.41
C LEU A 30 2.41 -10.09 -19.43
N TYR A 31 2.06 -9.89 -18.16
CA TYR A 31 2.15 -10.94 -17.15
C TYR A 31 1.21 -12.12 -17.45
N LYS A 32 -0.05 -11.85 -17.81
CA LYS A 32 -1.03 -12.89 -18.20
C LYS A 32 -0.61 -13.64 -19.45
N SER A 33 0.07 -12.96 -20.37
CA SER A 33 0.62 -13.55 -21.60
C SER A 33 1.89 -14.37 -21.36
N GLY A 34 2.37 -14.48 -20.11
CA GLY A 34 3.50 -15.32 -19.73
C GLY A 34 4.87 -14.64 -19.82
N TYR A 35 4.93 -13.33 -20.04
CA TYR A 35 6.20 -12.61 -20.07
C TYR A 35 6.86 -12.57 -18.69
N GLN A 36 8.18 -12.70 -18.68
CA GLN A 36 8.98 -12.66 -17.46
C GLN A 36 9.20 -11.24 -16.96
N ALA A 37 9.54 -11.10 -15.68
CA ALA A 37 9.80 -9.81 -15.04
C ALA A 37 10.89 -8.98 -15.75
N GLU A 38 11.87 -9.65 -16.36
CA GLU A 38 12.95 -9.03 -17.15
C GLU A 38 12.43 -8.38 -18.43
N GLN A 39 11.53 -9.06 -19.15
CA GLN A 39 10.90 -8.54 -20.35
C GLN A 39 9.96 -7.38 -20.03
N ILE A 40 9.21 -7.49 -18.93
CA ILE A 40 8.37 -6.40 -18.41
C ILE A 40 9.23 -5.19 -18.00
N GLN A 41 10.46 -5.42 -17.51
CA GLN A 41 11.39 -4.34 -17.22
C GLN A 41 11.87 -3.61 -18.47
N LEU A 42 12.17 -4.35 -19.53
CA LEU A 42 12.55 -3.76 -20.81
C LEU A 42 11.41 -2.90 -21.36
N PHE A 43 10.18 -3.40 -21.33
CA PHE A 43 9.00 -2.61 -21.71
C PHE A 43 8.85 -1.34 -20.87
N ALA A 44 8.99 -1.44 -19.54
CA ALA A 44 8.94 -0.26 -18.67
C ALA A 44 10.03 0.77 -19.02
N LYS A 45 11.25 0.32 -19.36
CA LYS A 45 12.33 1.20 -19.81
C LYS A 45 12.02 1.88 -21.14
N GLU A 46 11.43 1.17 -22.11
CA GLU A 46 10.98 1.74 -23.38
C GLU A 46 9.95 2.87 -23.17
N GLN A 47 9.09 2.72 -22.16
CA GLN A 47 8.15 3.75 -21.71
C GLN A 47 8.78 4.85 -20.85
N LYS A 48 10.12 4.91 -20.76
CA LYS A 48 10.91 5.85 -19.93
C LYS A 48 10.66 5.71 -18.43
N ILE A 49 10.21 4.54 -17.98
CA ILE A 49 9.97 4.22 -16.57
C ILE A 49 11.11 3.37 -16.04
N GLU A 50 12.04 4.01 -15.33
CA GLU A 50 13.14 3.31 -14.67
C GLU A 50 12.69 2.66 -13.35
N VAL A 51 12.64 1.32 -13.38
CA VAL A 51 12.31 0.46 -12.25
C VAL A 51 13.27 -0.73 -12.16
N SER A 52 13.51 -1.20 -10.94
CA SER A 52 14.30 -2.40 -10.70
C SER A 52 13.48 -3.68 -10.88
N LEU A 53 14.12 -4.79 -11.22
CA LEU A 53 13.49 -6.13 -11.28
C LEU A 53 12.75 -6.49 -9.99
N ARG A 54 13.33 -6.13 -8.83
CA ARG A 54 12.69 -6.35 -7.52
C ARG A 54 11.38 -5.59 -7.38
N THR A 55 11.29 -4.40 -7.95
CA THR A 55 10.07 -3.58 -7.95
C THR A 55 9.00 -4.24 -8.80
N ILE A 56 9.34 -4.71 -9.99
CA ILE A 56 8.42 -5.43 -10.89
C ILE A 56 7.94 -6.72 -10.22
N SER A 57 8.85 -7.53 -9.69
CA SER A 57 8.49 -8.79 -9.01
C SER A 57 7.54 -8.55 -7.84
N ARG A 58 7.77 -7.50 -7.03
CA ARG A 58 6.86 -7.11 -5.95
C ARG A 58 5.51 -6.64 -6.49
N TYR A 59 5.50 -5.91 -7.60
CA TYR A 59 4.29 -5.42 -8.24
C TYR A 59 3.44 -6.57 -8.79
N LEU A 60 4.04 -7.52 -9.51
CA LEU A 60 3.37 -8.73 -10.02
C LEU A 60 2.78 -9.59 -8.90
N ARG A 61 3.50 -9.74 -7.77
CA ARG A 61 2.96 -10.40 -6.57
C ARG A 61 1.75 -9.69 -5.99
N LYS A 62 1.71 -8.35 -6.05
CA LYS A 62 0.54 -7.58 -5.61
C LYS A 62 -0.65 -7.76 -6.56
N LEU A 63 -0.42 -7.77 -7.87
CA LEU A 63 -1.46 -7.98 -8.87
C LEU A 63 -2.11 -9.36 -8.73
N SER A 64 -1.29 -10.42 -8.65
CA SER A 64 -1.79 -11.78 -8.40
C SER A 64 -2.51 -11.93 -7.06
N ALA A 65 -2.03 -11.24 -6.01
CA ALA A 65 -2.72 -11.24 -4.71
C ALA A 65 -4.05 -10.48 -4.76
N SER A 66 -4.19 -9.42 -5.56
CA SER A 66 -5.46 -8.70 -5.72
C SER A 66 -6.51 -9.51 -6.49
N ASP A 67 -6.09 -10.41 -7.38
CA ASP A 67 -6.98 -11.35 -8.06
C ASP A 67 -7.48 -12.45 -7.09
N PHE A 68 -6.68 -12.84 -6.10
CA PHE A 68 -7.04 -13.84 -5.08
C PHE A 68 -7.80 -13.27 -3.87
N PHE A 69 -7.48 -12.04 -3.48
CA PHE A 69 -8.17 -11.30 -2.44
C PHE A 69 -8.50 -9.93 -3.02
N PRO A 70 -9.73 -9.70 -3.54
CA PRO A 70 -10.14 -8.36 -3.87
C PRO A 70 -10.05 -7.55 -2.59
N THR A 71 -8.99 -6.75 -2.44
CA THR A 71 -8.86 -5.82 -1.33
C THR A 71 -9.91 -4.76 -1.55
N ASN A 72 -11.10 -5.04 -1.02
CA ASN A 72 -12.11 -4.05 -0.77
C ASN A 72 -11.42 -2.90 -0.01
N PRO A 73 -11.44 -1.65 -0.48
CA PRO A 73 -10.82 -0.53 0.23
C PRO A 73 -11.45 -0.27 1.62
N SER A 74 -12.48 -1.05 1.99
CA SER A 74 -13.15 -1.10 3.29
C SER A 74 -12.61 -2.20 4.24
N ALA A 75 -11.55 -2.94 3.89
CA ALA A 75 -11.01 -3.98 4.76
C ALA A 75 -10.23 -3.39 5.95
N GLN A 76 -10.93 -3.26 7.09
CA GLN A 76 -10.33 -3.03 8.40
C GLN A 76 -9.24 -4.07 8.70
N PRO A 77 -8.17 -3.68 9.43
CA PRO A 77 -7.08 -4.58 9.78
C PRO A 77 -7.62 -5.80 10.54
N THR A 78 -7.18 -6.99 10.13
CA THR A 78 -7.57 -8.25 10.77
C THR A 78 -7.14 -8.25 12.23
N LYS A 79 -8.07 -8.68 13.08
CA LYS A 79 -7.89 -8.82 14.53
C LYS A 79 -6.59 -9.58 14.81
N SER A 80 -5.63 -8.87 15.39
CA SER A 80 -4.48 -9.44 16.08
C SER A 80 -4.98 -10.52 17.03
N LYS A 81 -4.36 -11.70 16.99
CA LYS A 81 -4.66 -12.80 17.91
C LYS A 81 -4.61 -12.25 19.35
N ASN A 82 -5.72 -12.40 20.07
CA ASN A 82 -5.82 -12.13 21.50
C ASN A 82 -4.80 -13.00 22.26
N GLY A 83 -3.61 -12.46 22.48
CA GLY A 83 -2.83 -12.70 23.70
C GLY A 83 -2.87 -11.39 24.45
N ALA A 84 -3.51 -11.36 25.61
CA ALA A 84 -3.62 -10.18 26.47
C ALA A 84 -2.22 -9.60 26.71
N ARG A 85 -1.89 -8.54 25.97
CA ARG A 85 -0.65 -7.81 26.17
C ARG A 85 -0.99 -6.67 27.10
N GLU A 86 -0.43 -6.76 28.31
CA GLU A 86 -0.44 -5.69 29.31
C GLU A 86 -0.24 -4.33 28.63
N PRO A 87 -1.05 -3.32 28.97
CA PRO A 87 -0.96 -2.00 28.36
C PRO A 87 0.45 -1.44 28.61
N SER A 88 1.05 -0.85 27.56
CA SER A 88 2.40 -0.33 27.65
C SER A 88 2.52 0.70 28.79
N PRO A 89 3.64 0.75 29.53
CA PRO A 89 3.81 1.66 30.67
C PRO A 89 3.67 3.14 30.25
N PHE A 90 3.90 3.45 28.97
CA PHE A 90 3.63 4.76 28.39
C PHE A 90 2.14 5.12 28.40
N LEU A 91 1.26 4.19 28.03
CA LEU A 91 -0.19 4.42 28.01
C LEU A 91 -0.75 4.57 29.43
N GLN A 92 -0.20 3.84 30.40
CA GLN A 92 -0.59 3.96 31.81
C GLN A 92 -0.32 5.36 32.37
N LYS A 93 0.85 5.93 32.03
CA LYS A 93 1.25 7.26 32.48
C LYS A 93 0.34 8.38 31.94
N ILE A 94 -0.12 8.24 30.69
CA ILE A 94 -1.05 9.20 30.07
C ILE A 94 -2.42 9.15 30.75
N ILE A 95 -2.92 7.95 31.03
CA ILE A 95 -4.23 7.76 31.69
C ILE A 95 -4.21 8.39 33.09
N GLN A 96 -3.11 8.22 33.82
CA GLN A 96 -2.98 8.75 35.17
C GLN A 96 -2.91 10.28 35.23
N GLN A 97 -2.23 10.91 34.27
CA GLN A 97 -2.18 12.37 34.15
C GLN A 97 -3.51 13.01 33.74
N SER A 98 -4.46 12.21 33.24
CA SER A 98 -5.77 12.70 32.80
C SER A 98 -6.82 12.70 33.93
N GLN A 99 -6.47 12.15 35.10
CA GLN A 99 -7.36 12.05 36.27
C GLN A 99 -6.93 12.93 37.44
N GLU A 100 -5.85 13.70 37.28
CA GLU A 100 -5.48 14.83 38.14
C GLU A 100 -5.93 16.14 37.50
#